data_AF-A0A3M1VPE5-F1
#
_entry.id   AF-A0A3M1VPE5-F1
#
_cell.length_a   1.000
_cell.length_b   1.000
_cell.length_c   1.000
_cell.angle_alpha   90.00
_cell.angle_beta   90.00
_cell.angle_gamma   90.00
#
_symmetry.space_group_name_H-M   'P 1'
#
loop_
_entity.id
_entity.type
_entity.pdbx_description
1 polymer ?
#
loop_
_entity_poly.entity_id
_entity_poly.type
_entity_poly.pdbx_seq_one_letter_code
_entity_poly.pdbx_strand_id
1 'polypeptide(L)'
;MILEIGDFIVGNTDKLPQIDMSYDVGKGYDPINELMRAIILRTIDDYNSTGELHDEAVAYMFGEGVDEDDEYIFSFAAICRHLGLDPELTRNTIMTTKRKISTRRRAA
;
A
#
# COMPACT_ATOMS: atom_id res chain seq x y z
N MET A 1 -8.96 3.90 52.60
CA MET A 1 -7.64 3.81 51.93
C MET A 1 -7.05 2.51 52.45
N ILE A 2 -7.06 1.40 51.74
CA ILE A 2 -6.59 1.13 50.37
C ILE A 2 -7.58 0.16 49.70
N LEU A 3 -7.96 0.42 48.45
CA LEU A 3 -8.68 -0.53 47.58
C LEU A 3 -7.63 -1.51 47.04
N GLU A 4 -7.76 -2.80 47.35
CA GLU A 4 -6.98 -3.84 46.68
C GLU A 4 -7.54 -3.99 45.26
N ILE A 5 -6.74 -3.53 44.30
CA ILE A 5 -7.04 -3.64 42.87
C ILE A 5 -6.69 -5.08 42.50
N GLY A 6 -7.72 -5.90 42.29
CA GLY A 6 -7.56 -7.28 41.86
C GLY A 6 -6.73 -7.40 40.59
N ASP A 7 -5.94 -8.46 40.52
CA ASP A 7 -5.12 -8.81 39.37
C ASP A 7 -5.96 -8.81 38.09
N PHE A 8 -5.77 -7.78 37.27
CA PHE A 8 -6.33 -7.73 35.92
C PHE A 8 -5.43 -8.60 35.03
N ILE A 9 -5.79 -9.86 34.89
CA ILE A 9 -5.25 -10.73 33.84
C ILE A 9 -5.65 -10.10 32.51
N VAL A 10 -4.72 -9.38 31.88
CA VAL A 10 -4.83 -8.97 30.48
C VAL A 10 -4.76 -10.24 29.65
N GLY A 11 -5.93 -10.83 29.39
CA GLY A 11 -6.08 -11.82 28.33
C GLY A 11 -5.75 -11.12 27.03
N ASN A 12 -4.52 -11.27 26.55
CA ASN A 12 -4.05 -10.76 25.26
C ASN A 12 -4.72 -11.56 24.14
N THR A 13 -6.02 -11.36 23.95
CA THR A 13 -6.84 -11.94 22.86
C THR A 13 -6.96 -11.00 21.68
N ASP A 14 -6.33 -9.83 21.74
CA ASP A 14 -6.22 -8.92 20.61
C ASP A 14 -5.21 -9.50 19.63
N LYS A 15 -5.70 -10.42 18.79
CA LYS A 15 -5.05 -10.83 17.56
C LYS A 15 -5.07 -9.66 16.58
N LEU A 16 -4.40 -8.57 16.94
CA LEU A 16 -3.85 -7.67 15.94
C LEU A 16 -3.03 -8.57 15.00
N PRO A 17 -3.20 -8.43 13.67
CA PRO A 17 -2.44 -9.23 12.71
C PRO A 17 -0.97 -9.15 13.10
N GLN A 18 -0.42 -10.29 13.50
CA GLN A 18 0.99 -10.38 13.85
C GLN A 18 1.75 -10.06 12.57
N ILE A 19 2.60 -9.03 12.62
CA ILE A 19 3.50 -8.74 11.52
C ILE A 19 4.36 -9.99 11.33
N ASP A 20 4.30 -10.57 10.14
CA ASP A 20 5.11 -11.72 9.79
C ASP A 20 6.59 -11.34 9.97
N MET A 21 7.35 -12.15 10.70
CA MET A 21 8.77 -11.93 10.96
C MET A 21 9.63 -12.06 9.69
N SER A 22 9.04 -12.41 8.53
CA SER A 22 9.68 -12.19 7.22
C SER A 22 9.88 -10.72 6.88
N TYR A 23 9.13 -9.82 7.52
CA TYR A 23 9.20 -8.35 7.42
C TYR A 23 10.19 -7.74 8.42
N ASP A 24 11.03 -8.57 9.06
CA ASP A 24 12.01 -8.11 10.03
C ASP A 24 13.24 -7.50 9.31
N VAL A 25 13.69 -6.34 9.79
CA VAL A 25 14.70 -5.51 9.12
C VAL A 25 16.04 -6.28 9.04
N GLY A 26 16.57 -6.46 7.83
CA GLY A 26 17.87 -7.12 7.60
C GLY A 26 17.87 -8.33 6.66
N LYS A 27 16.70 -8.77 6.16
CA LYS A 27 16.60 -9.87 5.16
C LYS A 27 16.25 -9.42 3.74
N GLY A 28 16.58 -8.18 3.38
CA GLY A 28 16.18 -7.55 2.11
C GLY A 28 14.78 -6.94 2.12
N TYR A 29 14.10 -6.98 3.26
CA TYR A 29 12.88 -6.23 3.52
C TYR A 29 13.22 -4.76 3.82
N ASP A 30 12.65 -3.86 3.02
CA ASP A 30 12.71 -2.41 3.22
C ASP A 30 11.29 -1.89 3.42
N PRO A 31 10.93 -1.46 4.66
CA PRO A 31 9.58 -1.01 4.98
C PRO A 31 9.05 0.10 4.07
N ILE A 32 9.92 1.00 3.59
CA ILE A 32 9.51 2.13 2.76
C ILE A 32 9.16 1.65 1.35
N ASN A 33 10.05 0.83 0.76
CA ASN A 33 9.80 0.22 -0.54
C ASN A 33 8.56 -0.66 -0.53
N GLU A 34 8.32 -1.41 0.55
CA GLU A 34 7.16 -2.29 0.67
C GLU A 34 5.85 -1.52 0.87
N LEU A 35 5.87 -0.42 1.63
CA LEU A 35 4.74 0.51 1.70
C LEU A 35 4.41 1.07 0.31
N MET A 36 5.42 1.56 -0.42
CA MET A 36 5.24 2.13 -1.76
C MET A 36 4.71 1.09 -2.76
N ARG A 37 5.20 -0.16 -2.71
CA ARG A 37 4.65 -1.27 -3.49
C ARG A 37 3.19 -1.55 -3.14
N ALA A 38 2.85 -1.56 -1.85
CA ALA A 38 1.48 -1.78 -1.39
C ALA A 38 0.52 -0.70 -1.91
N ILE A 39 0.95 0.56 -1.94
CA ILE A 39 0.16 1.67 -2.52
C ILE A 39 -0.12 1.40 -4.00
N ILE A 40 0.89 1.06 -4.81
CA ILE A 40 0.70 0.77 -6.23
C ILE A 40 -0.23 -0.44 -6.44
N LEU A 41 -0.05 -1.51 -5.67
CA LEU A 41 -0.93 -2.68 -5.75
C LEU A 41 -2.38 -2.33 -5.38
N ARG A 42 -2.57 -1.47 -4.38
CA ARG A 42 -3.89 -0.97 -4.00
C ARG A 42 -4.54 -0.17 -5.13
N THR A 43 -3.79 0.74 -5.75
CA THR A 43 -4.25 1.48 -6.94
C THR A 43 -4.69 0.55 -8.07
N ILE A 44 -3.96 -0.55 -8.30
CA ILE A 44 -4.32 -1.55 -9.31
C ILE A 44 -5.64 -2.26 -8.94
N ASP A 45 -5.79 -2.65 -7.68
CA ASP A 45 -7.00 -3.31 -7.19
C ASP A 45 -8.22 -2.36 -7.27
N ASP A 46 -8.06 -1.08 -6.92
CA ASP A 46 -9.10 -0.06 -7.00
C ASP A 46 -9.43 0.27 -8.48
N TYR A 47 -8.45 0.38 -9.37
CA TYR A 47 -8.69 0.56 -10.81
C TYR A 47 -9.46 -0.60 -11.44
N ASN A 48 -9.24 -1.84 -10.98
CA ASN A 48 -9.99 -3.01 -11.44
C ASN A 48 -11.37 -3.17 -10.76
N SER A 49 -11.69 -2.31 -9.80
CA SER A 49 -13.01 -2.22 -9.19
C SER A 49 -13.93 -1.37 -10.06
N THR A 50 -15.19 -1.23 -9.66
CA THR A 50 -16.20 -0.42 -10.38
C THR A 50 -16.72 0.71 -9.50
N GLY A 51 -17.12 1.82 -10.10
CA GLY A 51 -17.67 2.97 -9.37
C GLY A 51 -16.58 3.86 -8.77
N GLU A 52 -16.84 4.43 -7.61
CA GLU A 52 -16.01 5.46 -6.98
C GLU A 52 -14.53 5.06 -6.83
N LEU A 53 -14.23 3.82 -6.42
CA LEU A 53 -12.84 3.35 -6.29
C LEU A 53 -12.08 3.36 -7.63
N HIS A 54 -12.77 3.09 -8.74
CA HIS A 54 -12.17 3.18 -10.06
C HIS A 54 -11.79 4.62 -10.38
N ASP A 55 -12.72 5.55 -10.15
CA ASP A 55 -12.54 6.96 -10.45
C ASP A 55 -11.44 7.57 -9.58
N GLU A 56 -11.36 7.20 -8.30
CA GLU A 56 -10.28 7.58 -7.39
C GLU A 56 -8.91 7.07 -7.86
N ALA A 57 -8.83 5.81 -8.32
CA ALA A 57 -7.59 5.24 -8.83
C ALA A 57 -7.12 5.97 -10.11
N VAL A 58 -8.05 6.34 -10.98
CA VAL A 58 -7.77 7.16 -12.17
C VAL A 58 -7.26 8.54 -11.74
N ALA A 59 -7.98 9.24 -10.87
CA ALA A 59 -7.58 10.55 -10.37
C ALA A 59 -6.19 10.53 -9.72
N TYR A 60 -5.90 9.51 -8.91
CA TYR A 60 -4.58 9.32 -8.28
C TYR A 60 -3.46 9.09 -9.30
N MET A 61 -3.71 8.25 -10.32
CA MET A 61 -2.70 8.01 -11.36
C MET A 61 -2.42 9.30 -12.15
N PHE A 62 -3.47 10.00 -12.59
CA PHE A 62 -3.33 11.13 -13.51
C PHE A 62 -3.05 12.47 -12.83
N GLY A 63 -3.21 12.57 -11.50
CA GLY A 63 -2.84 13.73 -10.71
C GLY A 63 -3.50 15.01 -11.24
N GLU A 64 -4.81 15.16 -11.06
CA GLU A 64 -5.42 16.46 -11.31
C GLU A 64 -4.85 17.49 -10.31
N GLY A 65 -4.09 18.47 -10.81
CA GLY A 65 -3.73 19.67 -10.07
C GLY A 65 -2.51 19.59 -9.14
N VAL A 66 -1.58 18.67 -9.37
CA VAL A 66 -0.28 18.72 -8.68
C VAL A 66 0.73 19.37 -9.62
N ASP A 67 1.08 20.63 -9.34
CA ASP A 67 2.11 21.36 -10.07
C ASP A 67 3.43 20.55 -10.06
N GLU A 68 4.15 20.54 -11.19
CA GLU A 68 5.40 19.79 -11.35
C GLU A 68 6.47 20.13 -10.29
N ASP A 69 6.34 21.30 -9.65
CA ASP A 69 7.22 21.80 -8.60
C ASP A 69 6.86 21.28 -7.19
N ASP A 70 5.62 20.81 -6.99
CA ASP A 70 5.12 20.26 -5.71
C ASP A 70 4.92 18.74 -5.82
N GLU A 71 5.95 18.01 -6.26
CA GLU A 71 5.94 16.56 -6.37
C GLU A 71 5.73 15.92 -4.98
N TYR A 72 4.47 15.63 -4.64
CA TYR A 72 4.11 14.94 -3.41
C TYR A 72 4.78 13.57 -3.36
N ILE A 73 5.43 13.25 -2.23
CA ILE A 73 6.26 12.04 -2.06
C ILE A 73 5.49 10.72 -2.27
N PHE A 74 4.16 10.72 -2.05
CA PHE A 74 3.31 9.56 -2.32
C PHE A 74 2.45 9.73 -3.58
N SER A 75 2.76 10.69 -4.45
CA SER A 75 2.16 10.72 -5.79
C SER A 75 2.54 9.45 -6.56
N PHE A 76 1.68 9.06 -7.51
CA PHE A 76 1.94 7.90 -8.34
C PHE A 76 3.29 7.99 -9.06
N ALA A 77 3.65 9.18 -9.56
CA ALA A 77 4.91 9.43 -10.25
C ALA A 77 6.12 9.30 -9.31
N ALA A 78 6.07 9.93 -8.13
CA ALA A 78 7.16 9.86 -7.14
C ALA A 78 7.41 8.41 -6.69
N ILE A 79 6.35 7.66 -6.41
CA ILE A 79 6.45 6.25 -6.03
C ILE A 79 7.04 5.40 -7.16
N CYS A 80 6.56 5.58 -8.40
CA CYS A 80 7.11 4.85 -9.54
C CYS A 80 8.62 5.12 -9.68
N ARG A 81 9.03 6.39 -9.66
CA ARG A 81 10.45 6.78 -9.76
C ARG A 81 11.27 6.21 -8.61
N HIS A 82 10.76 6.25 -7.38
CA HIS A 82 11.43 5.67 -6.21
C HIS A 82 11.67 4.16 -6.35
N LEU A 83 10.69 3.44 -6.91
CA LEU A 83 10.79 2.00 -7.16
C LEU A 83 11.57 1.63 -8.44
N GLY A 84 12.12 2.62 -9.16
CA GLY A 84 12.83 2.41 -10.43
C GLY A 84 11.92 2.07 -11.61
N LEU A 85 10.64 2.45 -11.54
CA LEU A 85 9.63 2.27 -12.57
C LEU A 85 9.42 3.58 -13.35
N ASP A 86 9.11 3.47 -14.64
CA ASP A 86 8.66 4.60 -15.45
C ASP A 86 7.17 4.86 -15.19
N PRO A 87 6.76 6.07 -14.72
CA PRO A 87 5.37 6.35 -14.38
C PRO A 87 4.40 6.19 -15.56
N GLU A 88 4.78 6.64 -16.77
CA GLU A 88 3.91 6.59 -17.93
C GLU A 88 3.70 5.15 -18.41
N LEU A 89 4.78 4.39 -18.54
CA LEU A 89 4.73 2.98 -18.92
C LEU A 89 3.99 2.15 -17.88
N THR A 90 4.18 2.44 -16.58
CA THR A 90 3.49 1.75 -15.50
C THR A 90 1.99 1.99 -15.58
N ARG A 91 1.57 3.25 -15.71
CA ARG A 91 0.16 3.63 -15.90
C ARG A 91 -0.47 2.94 -17.10
N ASN A 92 0.20 3.02 -18.26
CA ASN A 92 -0.25 2.38 -19.49
C ASN A 92 -0.39 0.87 -19.31
N THR A 93 0.54 0.24 -18.60
CA THR A 93 0.50 -1.20 -18.30
C THR A 93 -0.71 -1.53 -17.43
N ILE A 94 -0.99 -0.76 -16.37
CA ILE A 94 -2.15 -0.96 -15.50
C ILE A 94 -3.45 -0.88 -16.31
N MET A 95 -3.59 0.15 -17.15
CA MET A 95 -4.83 0.41 -17.90
C MET A 95 -5.08 -0.57 -19.05
N THR A 96 -4.04 -1.18 -19.61
CA THR A 96 -4.17 -2.05 -20.79
C THR A 96 -4.02 -3.54 -20.47
N THR A 97 -3.60 -3.89 -19.26
CA THR A 97 -3.36 -5.28 -18.86
C THR A 97 -4.67 -6.05 -18.80
N LYS A 98 -4.75 -7.12 -19.60
CA LYS A 98 -5.90 -8.05 -19.63
C LYS A 98 -5.84 -9.15 -18.56
N ARG A 99 -4.73 -9.24 -17.82
CA ARG A 99 -4.48 -10.29 -16.82
C ARG A 99 -4.60 -9.71 -15.43
N LYS A 100 -5.49 -10.29 -14.62
CA LYS A 100 -5.61 -9.92 -13.20
C LYS A 100 -4.28 -10.20 -12.50
N ILE A 101 -3.63 -9.16 -12.00
CA ILE A 101 -2.46 -9.30 -11.13
C ILE A 101 -2.98 -9.90 -9.81
N SER A 102 -2.47 -11.06 -9.44
CA SER A 102 -2.88 -11.72 -8.19
C SER A 102 -2.16 -11.08 -7.02
N THR A 103 -2.86 -10.22 -6.26
CA THR A 103 -2.37 -9.62 -5.00
C THR A 103 -2.51 -10.56 -3.79
N ARG A 104 -3.09 -11.76 -3.97
CA ARG A 104 -3.52 -12.66 -2.89
C ARG A 104 -2.48 -13.66 -2.37
N ARG A 105 -1.23 -13.62 -2.83
CA ARG A 105 -0.15 -14.51 -2.34
C ARG A 105 0.89 -13.61 -1.68
N ARG A 106 0.91 -13.43 -0.36
CA ARG A 106 1.46 -14.38 0.61
C ARG A 106 0.96 -14.02 2.02
N ALA A 107 0.07 -14.84 2.57
CA ALA A 107 -0.01 -15.11 4.00
C ALA A 107 0.08 -16.63 4.09
N ALA A 108 1.26 -17.14 4.42
CA ALA A 108 1.53 -18.56 4.57
C ALA A 108 2.32 -18.77 5.86
#